data_AF-A0A5B0SFR9-F1
#
_entry.id   AF-A0A5B0SFR9-F1
#
_cell.length_a   1.000
_cell.length_b   1.000
_cell.length_c   1.000
_cell.angle_alpha   90.00
_cell.angle_beta   90.00
_cell.angle_gamma   90.00
#
_symmetry.space_group_name_H-M   'P 1'
#
loop_
_entity.id
_entity.type
_entity.pdbx_description
1 polymer ?
#
loop_
_entity_poly.entity_id
_entity_poly.type
_entity_poly.pdbx_seq_one_letter_code
_entity_poly.pdbx_strand_id
1 'polypeptide(L)'
;MDCQAAANRIRVGVPATVEHSSEEGNESSKASRGVAETTQNFITFMDALKLKMRAKDQLHPLLSELMVGYSKFPKSQEWEGRPKILHWLITLNSMRASDEITDEQSRQILFDIDSAYQEFYKSLT
;
A
#
# COMPACT_ATOMS: atom_id res chain seq x y z
N MET A 1 -33.88 -36.94 -25.82
CA MET A 1 -33.58 -35.70 -25.09
C MET A 1 -32.36 -36.04 -24.27
N ASP A 2 -31.18 -35.83 -24.85
CA ASP A 2 -29.93 -36.38 -24.35
C ASP A 2 -28.99 -35.22 -24.06
N CYS A 3 -29.11 -34.67 -22.86
CA CYS A 3 -28.23 -33.62 -22.38
C CYS A 3 -26.91 -34.26 -21.89
N GLN A 4 -25.95 -34.43 -22.81
CA GLN A 4 -24.58 -34.89 -22.54
C GLN A 4 -23.94 -34.14 -21.34
N ALA A 5 -24.29 -32.87 -21.16
CA ALA A 5 -23.81 -32.02 -20.07
C ALA A 5 -24.31 -32.46 -18.67
N ALA A 6 -25.47 -33.11 -18.57
CA ALA A 6 -25.97 -33.65 -17.30
C ALA A 6 -25.26 -34.95 -16.94
N ALA A 7 -24.97 -35.80 -17.94
CA ALA A 7 -24.23 -37.05 -17.74
C ALA A 7 -22.78 -36.79 -17.27
N ASN A 8 -22.12 -35.77 -17.81
CA ASN A 8 -20.78 -35.39 -17.37
C ASN A 8 -20.73 -34.90 -15.91
N ARG A 9 -21.77 -34.21 -15.41
CA ARG A 9 -21.82 -33.75 -14.01
C ARG A 9 -21.89 -34.89 -13.00
N ILE A 10 -22.62 -35.96 -13.31
CA ILE A 10 -22.73 -37.12 -12.42
C ILE A 10 -21.41 -37.91 -12.38
N ARG A 11 -20.66 -37.96 -13.50
CA ARG A 11 -19.39 -38.70 -13.58
C ARG A 11 -18.23 -38.01 -12.86
N VAL A 12 -18.22 -36.68 -12.81
CA VAL A 12 -17.07 -35.91 -12.28
C VAL A 12 -17.19 -35.67 -10.77
N GLY A 13 -18.39 -35.75 -10.17
CA GLY A 13 -18.55 -35.75 -8.71
C GLY A 13 -18.09 -34.48 -7.99
N VAL A 14 -17.79 -33.41 -8.71
CA VAL A 14 -17.31 -32.15 -8.15
C VAL A 14 -18.38 -31.07 -8.37
N PRO A 15 -18.76 -30.32 -7.31
CA PRO A 15 -19.69 -29.20 -7.43
C PRO A 15 -19.20 -28.12 -8.40
N ALA A 16 -20.12 -27.52 -9.16
CA ALA A 16 -19.85 -26.47 -10.15
C ALA A 16 -19.14 -25.22 -9.58
N THR A 17 -19.06 -25.08 -8.25
CA THR A 17 -18.35 -23.99 -7.57
C THR A 17 -16.83 -24.09 -7.68
N VAL A 18 -16.29 -25.26 -8.07
CA VAL A 18 -14.84 -25.44 -8.23
C VAL A 18 -14.37 -24.99 -9.63
N GLU A 19 -15.16 -25.21 -10.68
CA GLU A 19 -14.77 -24.82 -12.05
C GLU A 19 -15.07 -23.35 -12.38
N HIS A 20 -15.99 -22.70 -11.64
CA HIS A 20 -16.30 -21.28 -11.76
C HIS A 20 -15.66 -20.42 -10.67
N SER A 21 -14.52 -20.87 -10.10
CA SER A 21 -13.58 -19.97 -9.44
C SER A 21 -12.85 -19.16 -10.51
N SER A 22 -13.60 -18.30 -11.20
CA SER A 22 -13.11 -17.34 -12.17
C SER A 22 -11.98 -16.51 -11.54
N GLU A 23 -10.76 -16.74 -11.99
CA GLU A 23 -9.54 -16.04 -11.59
C GLU A 23 -9.65 -14.51 -11.80
N GLU A 24 -10.62 -14.05 -12.58
CA GLU A 24 -10.89 -12.64 -12.89
C GLU A 24 -11.49 -11.83 -11.71
N GLY A 25 -12.13 -12.48 -10.73
CA GLY A 25 -12.68 -11.78 -9.54
C GLY A 25 -11.64 -11.45 -8.46
N ASN A 26 -10.46 -12.06 -8.54
CA ASN A 26 -9.43 -11.98 -7.51
C ASN A 26 -8.47 -10.79 -7.72
N GLU A 27 -8.27 -10.35 -8.96
CA GLU A 27 -7.31 -9.28 -9.26
C GLU A 27 -7.85 -7.89 -8.90
N SER A 28 -9.11 -7.61 -9.24
CA SER A 28 -9.78 -6.36 -8.88
C SER A 28 -9.88 -6.19 -7.36
N SER A 29 -10.22 -7.26 -6.63
CA SER A 29 -10.29 -7.26 -5.16
C SER A 29 -8.92 -7.10 -4.49
N LYS A 30 -7.85 -7.67 -5.07
CA LYS A 30 -6.46 -7.45 -4.63
C LYS A 30 -6.02 -5.99 -4.85
N ALA A 31 -6.37 -5.39 -5.99
CA ALA A 31 -6.08 -4.00 -6.28
C ALA A 31 -6.79 -3.06 -5.30
N SER A 32 -8.09 -3.25 -5.07
CA SER A 32 -8.87 -2.46 -4.10
C SER A 32 -8.31 -2.58 -2.67
N ARG A 33 -7.90 -3.81 -2.27
CA ARG A 33 -7.24 -4.03 -0.99
C ARG A 33 -5.90 -3.29 -0.89
N GLY A 34 -5.09 -3.33 -1.95
CA GLY A 34 -3.83 -2.59 -2.00
C GLY A 34 -4.01 -1.07 -1.87
N VAL A 35 -5.04 -0.51 -2.52
CA VAL A 35 -5.39 0.91 -2.41
C VAL A 35 -5.80 1.28 -0.97
N ALA A 36 -6.65 0.47 -0.35
CA ALA A 36 -7.11 0.71 1.01
C ALA A 36 -5.95 0.65 2.03
N GLU A 37 -5.10 -0.37 1.92
CA GLU A 37 -3.92 -0.54 2.79
C GLU A 37 -2.93 0.62 2.63
N THR A 38 -2.61 1.03 1.39
CA THR A 38 -1.68 2.14 1.16
C THR A 38 -2.24 3.48 1.64
N THR A 39 -3.54 3.73 1.42
CA THR A 39 -4.23 4.91 1.98
C THR A 39 -4.16 4.94 3.51
N GLN A 40 -4.41 3.80 4.15
CA GLN A 40 -4.29 3.67 5.60
C GLN A 40 -2.86 3.99 6.08
N ASN A 41 -1.84 3.47 5.39
CA ASN A 41 -0.44 3.70 5.76
C ASN A 41 -0.06 5.19 5.65
N PHE A 42 -0.55 5.88 4.61
CA PHE A 42 -0.37 7.33 4.47
C PHE A 42 -0.96 8.08 5.66
N ILE A 43 -2.23 7.83 5.98
CA ILE A 43 -2.93 8.49 7.08
C ILE A 43 -2.23 8.21 8.41
N THR A 44 -1.90 6.94 8.67
CA THR A 44 -1.23 6.50 9.90
C THR A 44 0.11 7.22 10.09
N PHE A 45 0.94 7.31 9.04
CA PHE A 45 2.22 8.00 9.13
C PHE A 45 2.06 9.52 9.33
N MET A 46 1.14 10.15 8.61
CA MET A 46 0.87 11.58 8.77
C MET A 46 0.34 11.92 10.17
N ASP A 47 -0.53 11.07 10.73
CA ASP A 47 -1.09 11.26 12.07
C ASP A 47 -0.03 11.04 13.15
N ALA A 48 0.88 10.07 12.99
CA ALA A 48 2.03 9.91 13.88
C ALA A 48 2.87 11.21 13.97
N LEU A 49 3.14 11.86 12.83
CA LEU A 49 3.86 13.13 12.80
C LEU A 49 3.07 14.27 13.48
N LYS A 50 1.74 14.32 13.30
CA LYS A 50 0.86 15.32 13.94
C LYS A 50 0.76 15.11 15.45
N LEU A 51 0.80 13.87 15.91
CA LEU A 51 0.82 13.47 17.32
C LEU A 51 2.19 13.65 17.99
N LYS A 52 3.12 14.36 17.33
CA LYS A 52 4.48 14.63 17.84
C LYS A 52 5.30 13.37 18.10
N MET A 53 5.06 12.28 17.35
CA MET A 53 6.03 11.20 17.27
C MET A 53 7.24 11.69 16.47
N ARG A 54 8.43 11.55 17.07
CA ARG A 54 9.69 12.12 16.54
C ARG A 54 10.83 11.12 16.49
N ALA A 55 10.79 10.07 17.30
CA ALA A 55 11.86 9.09 17.39
C ALA A 55 11.93 8.18 16.15
N LYS A 56 13.14 7.80 15.75
CA LYS A 56 13.37 6.91 14.60
C LYS A 56 12.63 5.59 14.75
N ASP A 57 12.72 4.94 15.90
CA ASP A 57 12.09 3.64 16.16
C ASP A 57 10.57 3.64 15.99
N GLN A 58 9.95 4.80 16.21
CA GLN A 58 8.53 5.03 15.96
C GLN A 58 8.21 5.32 14.49
N LEU A 59 9.01 6.15 13.83
CA LEU A 59 8.73 6.64 12.47
C LEU A 59 9.18 5.68 11.37
N HIS A 60 10.34 5.02 11.55
CA HIS A 60 10.95 4.17 10.53
C HIS A 60 10.07 2.96 10.14
N PRO A 61 9.46 2.20 11.08
CA PRO A 61 8.57 1.11 10.72
C PRO A 61 7.37 1.58 9.88
N LEU A 62 6.72 2.66 10.30
CA LEU A 62 5.56 3.23 9.61
C LEU A 62 5.90 3.71 8.19
N LEU A 63 7.03 4.41 8.04
CA LEU A 63 7.48 4.88 6.72
C LEU A 63 7.90 3.72 5.80
N SER A 64 8.45 2.65 6.37
CA SER A 64 8.82 1.44 5.62
C SER A 64 7.58 0.73 5.07
N GLU A 65 6.56 0.56 5.90
CA GLU A 65 5.27 -0.03 5.48
C GLU A 65 4.57 0.84 4.43
N LEU A 66 4.63 2.17 4.57
CA LEU A 66 4.17 3.09 3.55
C LEU A 66 4.90 2.88 2.22
N MET A 67 6.23 2.80 2.22
CA MET A 67 7.02 2.59 1.00
C MET A 67 6.72 1.24 0.33
N VAL A 68 6.52 0.18 1.13
CA VAL A 68 6.10 -1.14 0.61
C VAL A 68 4.74 -1.04 -0.06
N GLY A 69 3.75 -0.43 0.60
CA GLY A 69 2.42 -0.21 0.03
C GLY A 69 2.44 0.65 -1.24
N TYR A 70 3.25 1.71 -1.24
CA TYR A 70 3.44 2.61 -2.36
C TYR A 70 4.08 1.92 -3.57
N SER A 71 5.03 1.00 -3.32
CA SER A 71 5.73 0.24 -4.37
C SER A 71 4.88 -0.85 -5.03
N LYS A 72 3.70 -1.18 -4.47
CA LYS A 72 2.75 -2.15 -5.08
C LYS A 72 2.17 -1.63 -6.40
N PHE A 73 2.22 -0.33 -6.65
CA PHE A 73 1.67 0.30 -7.85
C PHE A 73 2.76 0.42 -8.93
N PRO A 74 2.57 -0.15 -10.14
CA PRO A 74 3.60 -0.12 -11.19
C PRO A 74 4.03 1.30 -11.59
N LYS A 75 3.08 2.24 -11.66
CA LYS A 75 3.31 3.65 -11.98
C LYS A 75 4.08 4.41 -10.89
N SER A 76 4.26 3.82 -9.70
CA SER A 76 4.97 4.47 -8.59
C SER A 76 6.43 4.80 -8.91
N GLN A 77 7.03 4.17 -9.92
CA GLN A 77 8.40 4.47 -10.35
C GLN A 77 8.54 5.84 -11.01
N GLU A 78 7.45 6.35 -11.60
CA GLU A 78 7.42 7.62 -12.34
C GLU A 78 6.95 8.78 -11.45
N TRP A 79 6.41 8.47 -10.28
CA TRP A 79 5.86 9.44 -9.33
C TRP A 79 6.95 10.20 -8.57
N GLU A 80 6.79 11.51 -8.43
CA GLU A 80 7.72 12.38 -7.70
C GLU A 80 7.74 12.09 -6.20
N GLY A 81 6.68 11.50 -5.65
CA GLY A 81 6.60 11.09 -4.25
C GLY A 81 7.59 10.00 -3.87
N ARG A 82 7.91 9.06 -4.77
CA ARG A 82 8.81 7.93 -4.50
C ARG A 82 10.21 8.35 -4.02
N PRO A 83 10.96 9.21 -4.74
CA PRO A 83 12.29 9.62 -4.30
C PRO A 83 12.24 10.38 -2.97
N LYS A 84 11.17 11.11 -2.66
CA LYS A 84 11.01 11.81 -1.37
C LYS A 84 10.84 10.82 -0.22
N ILE A 85 9.96 9.81 -0.36
CA ILE A 85 9.77 8.76 0.65
C ILE A 85 11.08 8.01 0.91
N LEU A 86 11.82 7.67 -0.16
CA LEU A 86 13.12 7.01 -0.06
C LEU A 86 14.18 7.88 0.64
N HIS A 87 14.23 9.17 0.31
CA HIS A 87 15.15 10.11 0.97
C HIS A 87 14.93 10.15 2.48
N TRP A 88 13.67 10.21 2.93
CA TRP A 88 13.34 10.19 4.35
C TRP A 88 13.64 8.85 5.03
N LEU A 89 13.42 7.73 4.34
CA LEU A 89 13.85 6.41 4.83
C LEU A 89 15.36 6.34 5.05
N ILE A 90 16.15 6.81 4.09
CA ILE A 90 17.62 6.84 4.20
C ILE A 90 18.04 7.75 5.36
N THR A 91 17.40 8.90 5.50
CA THR A 91 17.66 9.86 6.58
C THR A 91 17.39 9.22 7.94
N LEU A 92 16.21 8.61 8.13
CA LEU A 92 15.89 7.89 9.37
C LEU A 92 16.82 6.70 9.60
N ASN A 93 17.20 5.96 8.55
CA ASN A 93 18.10 4.83 8.68
C ASN A 93 19.48 5.25 9.23
N SER A 94 19.96 6.44 8.87
CA SER A 94 21.23 7.02 9.29
C SER A 94 21.27 7.45 10.77
N MET A 95 20.11 7.55 11.43
CA MET A 95 19.98 7.94 12.83
C MET A 95 20.02 6.73 13.78
N ARG A 96 20.25 6.93 15.08
CA ARG A 96 20.05 5.86 16.09
C ARG A 96 18.58 5.70 16.40
N ALA A 97 18.18 4.54 16.92
CA ALA A 97 16.78 4.23 17.24
C ALA A 97 16.13 5.29 18.14
N SER A 98 16.88 5.80 19.12
CA SER A 98 16.43 6.81 20.08
C SER A 98 16.55 8.26 19.59
N ASP A 99 17.17 8.50 18.42
CA ASP A 99 17.34 9.86 17.92
C ASP A 99 15.99 10.37 17.36
N GLU A 100 15.73 11.65 17.59
CA GLU A 100 14.51 12.32 17.17
C GLU A 100 14.75 13.26 15.98
N ILE A 101 13.78 13.33 15.07
CA ILE A 101 13.76 14.36 14.03
C ILE A 101 13.39 15.72 14.63
N THR A 102 13.89 16.80 14.01
CA THR A 102 13.52 18.15 14.42
C THR A 102 12.07 18.47 14.03
N ASP A 103 11.47 19.48 14.67
CA ASP A 103 10.14 19.96 14.28
C ASP A 103 10.09 20.48 12.84
N GLU A 104 11.20 21.04 12.35
CA GLU A 104 11.32 21.49 10.96
C GLU A 104 11.35 20.29 9.99
N GLN A 105 12.16 19.27 10.31
CA GLN A 105 12.16 18.02 9.54
C GLN A 105 10.77 17.37 9.55
N SER A 106 10.06 17.36 10.68
CA SER A 106 8.70 16.84 10.74
C SER A 106 7.74 17.58 9.81
N ARG A 107 7.83 18.91 9.73
CA ARG A 107 6.99 19.72 8.83
C ARG A 107 7.31 19.43 7.37
N GLN A 108 8.60 19.32 7.04
CA GLN A 108 9.03 18.99 5.69
C GLN A 108 8.60 17.57 5.28
N ILE A 109 8.80 16.57 6.16
CA ILE A 109 8.33 15.20 5.92
C ILE A 109 6.81 15.21 5.68
N LEU A 110 6.04 15.89 6.55
CA LEU A 110 4.58 15.94 6.41
C LEU A 110 4.17 16.53 5.06
N PHE A 111 4.81 17.63 4.63
CA PHE A 111 4.56 18.24 3.32
C PHE A 111 4.90 17.30 2.16
N ASP A 112 6.05 16.64 2.20
CA ASP A 112 6.48 15.72 1.15
C ASP A 112 5.57 14.49 1.04
N ILE A 113 5.13 13.94 2.18
CA ILE A 113 4.22 12.80 2.23
C ILE A 113 2.81 13.18 1.80
N ASP A 114 2.30 14.35 2.18
CA ASP A 114 1.00 14.85 1.72
C ASP A 114 1.01 15.05 0.19
N SER A 115 2.08 15.62 -0.36
CA SER A 115 2.28 15.74 -1.81
C SER A 115 2.30 14.36 -2.50
N ALA A 116 3.00 13.38 -1.93
CA ALA A 116 3.01 12.02 -2.46
C ALA A 116 1.64 11.33 -2.38
N TYR A 117 0.87 11.59 -1.31
CA TYR A 117 -0.49 11.10 -1.16
C TYR A 117 -1.44 11.70 -2.20
N GLN A 118 -1.34 13.01 -2.47
CA GLN A 118 -2.15 13.65 -3.50
C GLN A 118 -1.85 13.11 -4.90
N GLU A 119 -0.57 12.87 -5.21
CA GLU A 119 -0.16 12.24 -6.47
C GLU A 119 -0.70 10.82 -6.60
N PHE A 120 -0.55 10.02 -5.53
CA PHE A 120 -1.14 8.69 -5.44
C PHE A 120 -2.66 8.73 -5.66
N TYR A 121 -3.39 9.59 -4.94
CA TYR A 121 -4.84 9.71 -5.05
C TYR A 121 -5.29 10.11 -6.46
N LYS A 122 -4.58 11.07 -7.08
CA LYS A 122 -4.83 11.47 -8.49
C LYS A 122 -4.62 10.30 -9.46
N SER A 123 -3.70 9.39 -9.17
CA SER A 123 -3.46 8.22 -10.03
C SER A 123 -4.59 7.17 -9.99
N LEU A 124 -5.45 7.23 -8.96
CA LEU A 124 -6.59 6.33 -8.77
C LEU A 124 -7.89 6.85 -9.41
N THR A 125 -7.92 8.12 -9.79
CA THR A 125 -9.08 8.79 -10.40
C THR A 125 -8.86 8.93 -11.91
#